data_AF-A0A9Q1CD99-F1
#
_entry.id   AF-A0A9Q1CD99-F1
#
_cell.length_a   1.000
_cell.length_b   1.000
_cell.length_c   1.000
_cell.angle_alpha   90.00
_cell.angle_beta   90.00
_cell.angle_gamma   90.00
#
_symmetry.space_group_name_H-M   'P 1'
#
loop_
_entity.id
_entity.type
_entity.pdbx_description
1 polymer ?
#
loop_
_entity_poly.entity_id
_entity_poly.type
_entity_poly.pdbx_seq_one_letter_code
_entity_poly.pdbx_strand_id
1 'polypeptide(L)'
;MSQLGSTQNVSDSLMDACEKFVCKLYGSNVITSVNTLRFELFTRTRAKSRMLPPNKDSLTFHVKRANYQAFIWKRALEAKPKIDDPPGHGWKITGKCWK
;
A
#
# COMPACT_ATOMS: atom_id res chain seq x y z
N MET A 1 11.96 -4.62 2.42
CA MET A 1 10.54 -4.70 2.81
C MET A 1 10.17 -6.11 3.30
N SER A 2 10.88 -6.66 4.30
CA SER A 2 10.60 -7.99 4.87
C SER A 2 9.49 -7.97 5.96
N GLN A 3 9.07 -6.79 6.38
CA GLN A 3 8.15 -6.57 7.51
C GLN A 3 6.67 -6.68 7.13
N LEU A 4 6.30 -6.64 5.85
CA LEU A 4 4.91 -6.84 5.42
C LEU A 4 4.40 -8.21 5.84
N GLY A 5 3.17 -8.26 6.37
CA GLY A 5 2.52 -9.49 6.83
C GLY A 5 2.99 -10.01 8.18
N SER A 6 3.90 -9.31 8.87
CA SER A 6 4.31 -9.69 10.23
C SER A 6 3.18 -9.45 11.24
N THR A 7 2.51 -8.31 11.14
CA THR A 7 1.33 -7.91 11.91
C THR A 7 0.14 -7.67 10.98
N GLN A 8 -1.10 -7.81 11.47
CA GLN A 8 -2.30 -7.53 10.67
C GLN A 8 -2.44 -6.04 10.34
N ASN A 9 -2.17 -5.19 11.33
CA ASN A 9 -2.15 -3.74 11.17
C ASN A 9 -0.81 -3.25 10.62
N VAL A 10 -0.88 -2.28 9.71
CA VAL A 10 0.28 -1.59 9.15
C VAL A 10 0.65 -0.43 10.06
N SER A 11 1.91 -0.37 10.53
CA SER A 11 2.43 0.77 11.27
C SER A 11 2.71 1.96 10.37
N ASP A 12 2.69 3.17 10.93
CA ASP A 12 3.01 4.40 10.18
C ASP A 12 4.44 4.35 9.62
N SER A 13 5.39 3.80 10.38
CA SER A 13 6.78 3.61 9.93
C SER A 13 6.89 2.69 8.72
N LEU A 14 6.06 1.64 8.64
CA LEU A 14 6.02 0.74 7.49
C LEU A 14 5.35 1.42 6.29
N MET A 15 4.30 2.19 6.52
CA MET A 15 3.64 2.97 5.48
C MET A 15 4.58 4.01 4.88
N ASP A 16 5.36 4.70 5.69
CA ASP A 16 6.38 5.67 5.25
C ASP A 16 7.50 5.00 4.48
N ALA A 17 7.93 3.81 4.91
CA ALA A 17 8.91 3.02 4.16
C ALA A 17 8.36 2.59 2.78
N CYS A 18 7.10 2.18 2.72
CA CYS A 18 6.42 1.87 1.45
C CYS A 18 6.29 3.10 0.56
N GLU A 19 5.95 4.27 1.10
CA GLU A 19 5.85 5.51 0.33
C GLU A 19 7.20 5.92 -0.26
N LYS A 20 8.26 5.91 0.55
CA LYS A 20 9.63 6.17 0.07
C LYS A 20 10.05 5.17 -1.00
N PHE A 21 9.70 3.88 -0.84
CA PHE A 21 9.97 2.86 -1.84
C PHE A 21 9.25 3.16 -3.17
N VAL A 22 7.98 3.54 -3.12
CA VAL A 22 7.21 3.91 -4.31
C VAL A 22 7.81 5.15 -4.97
N CYS A 23 8.19 6.18 -4.22
CA CYS A 23 8.84 7.35 -4.80
C CYS A 23 10.12 7.00 -5.56
N LYS A 24 10.95 6.09 -5.00
CA LYS A 24 12.15 5.56 -5.68
C LYS A 24 11.81 4.75 -6.93
N LEU A 25 10.75 3.94 -6.88
CA LEU A 25 10.28 3.15 -8.02
C LEU A 25 9.89 4.02 -9.23
N TYR A 26 9.37 5.22 -8.97
CA TYR A 26 9.04 6.23 -9.98
C TYR A 26 10.20 7.20 -10.28
N GLY A 27 11.43 6.86 -9.88
CA GLY A 27 12.65 7.57 -10.27
C GLY A 27 13.05 8.74 -9.39
N SER A 28 12.39 8.97 -8.25
CA SER A 28 12.77 10.03 -7.31
C SER A 28 13.53 9.50 -6.10
N ASN A 29 14.76 9.99 -5.92
CA ASN A 29 15.58 9.73 -4.73
C ASN A 29 15.48 10.83 -3.66
N VAL A 30 14.86 11.96 -3.98
CA VAL A 30 14.78 13.15 -3.11
C VAL A 30 13.39 13.30 -2.51
N ILE A 31 12.34 13.18 -3.34
CA ILE A 31 10.97 13.29 -2.88
C ILE A 31 10.56 11.99 -2.20
N THR A 32 10.03 12.12 -1.00
CA THR A 32 9.55 11.00 -0.18
C THR A 32 8.03 10.89 -0.16
N SER A 33 7.29 11.93 -0.58
CA SER A 33 5.83 11.91 -0.67
C SER A 33 5.35 11.60 -2.09
N VAL A 34 4.46 10.60 -2.22
CA VAL A 34 3.90 10.22 -3.53
C VAL A 34 3.03 11.31 -4.14
N ASN A 35 2.36 12.12 -3.32
CA ASN A 35 1.53 13.22 -3.83
C ASN A 35 2.39 14.32 -4.46
N THR A 36 3.47 14.71 -3.79
CA THR A 36 4.43 15.69 -4.31
C THR A 36 5.08 15.18 -5.60
N LEU A 37 5.51 13.90 -5.61
CA LEU A 37 6.10 13.30 -6.80
C LEU A 37 5.09 13.20 -7.96
N ARG A 38 3.84 12.84 -7.67
CA ARG A 38 2.77 12.78 -8.66
C ARG A 38 2.55 14.14 -9.31
N PHE A 39 2.50 15.20 -8.50
CA PHE A 39 2.34 16.57 -8.99
C PHE A 39 3.53 17.02 -9.84
N GLU A 40 4.77 16.75 -9.41
CA GLU A 40 5.95 17.07 -10.19
C GLU A 40 5.96 16.34 -11.54
N LEU A 41 5.71 15.03 -11.55
CA LEU A 41 5.69 14.25 -12.78
C LEU A 41 4.59 14.73 -13.73
N PHE A 42 3.42 15.05 -13.20
CA PHE A 42 2.31 15.59 -13.99
C PHE A 42 2.66 16.92 -14.64
N THR A 43 3.27 17.84 -13.89
CA THR A 43 3.61 19.18 -14.37
C THR A 43 4.83 19.21 -15.30
N ARG A 44 5.91 18.49 -14.96
CA ARG A 44 7.18 18.52 -15.72
C ARG A 44 7.15 17.66 -16.97
N THR A 45 6.62 16.44 -16.88
CA THR A 45 6.79 15.44 -17.94
C THR A 45 5.54 15.24 -18.80
N ARG A 46 4.40 15.84 -18.42
CA ARG A 46 3.07 15.57 -19.01
C ARG A 46 2.81 14.06 -19.12
N ALA A 47 3.32 13.29 -18.16
CA ALA A 47 3.21 11.85 -18.15
C ALA A 47 1.74 11.42 -18.23
N LYS A 48 1.47 10.40 -19.05
CA LYS A 48 0.14 9.78 -19.12
C LYS A 48 -0.25 9.30 -17.72
N SER A 49 -1.55 9.35 -17.40
CA SER A 49 -2.05 8.99 -16.06
C SER A 49 -1.53 7.65 -15.51
N ARG A 50 -1.32 6.65 -16.38
CA ARG A 50 -0.80 5.32 -16.04
C ARG A 50 0.68 5.30 -15.63
N MET A 51 1.44 6.32 -16.00
CA MET A 51 2.87 6.48 -15.70
C MET A 51 3.11 7.30 -14.42
N LEU A 52 2.04 7.82 -13.81
CA LEU A 52 2.12 8.60 -12.58
C LEU A 52 2.06 7.66 -11.36
N PRO A 53 2.79 7.97 -10.28
CA PRO A 53 2.70 7.23 -9.02
C PRO A 53 1.28 7.30 -8.45
N PRO A 54 0.84 6.29 -7.67
CA PRO A 54 -0.45 6.36 -6.99
C PRO A 54 -0.53 7.61 -6.10
N ASN A 55 -1.75 8.10 -5.82
CA ASN A 55 -1.93 9.09 -4.75
C ASN A 55 -1.79 8.41 -3.37
N LYS A 56 -1.61 9.22 -2.31
CA LYS A 56 -1.40 8.73 -0.95
C LYS A 56 -2.51 7.80 -0.46
N ASP A 57 -3.77 8.10 -0.78
CA ASP A 57 -4.93 7.28 -0.38
C ASP A 57 -4.90 5.91 -1.05
N SER A 58 -4.68 5.88 -2.36
CA SER A 58 -4.58 4.65 -3.14
C SER A 58 -3.42 3.80 -2.66
N LEU A 59 -2.26 4.43 -2.41
CA LEU A 59 -1.10 3.74 -1.84
C LEU A 59 -1.43 3.14 -0.47
N THR A 60 -2.10 3.91 0.40
CA THR A 60 -2.49 3.45 1.74
C THR A 60 -3.36 2.21 1.67
N PHE A 61 -4.36 2.20 0.80
CA PHE A 61 -5.20 1.02 0.60
C PHE A 61 -4.43 -0.15 0.01
N HIS A 62 -3.56 0.07 -0.97
CA HIS A 62 -2.73 -0.99 -1.54
C HIS A 62 -1.81 -1.64 -0.51
N VAL A 63 -1.14 -0.83 0.33
CA VAL A 63 -0.25 -1.35 1.37
C VAL A 63 -1.03 -2.17 2.39
N LYS A 64 -2.20 -1.69 2.84
CA LYS A 64 -3.06 -2.44 3.77
C LYS A 64 -3.48 -3.80 3.21
N ARG A 65 -3.92 -3.85 1.95
CA ARG A 65 -4.33 -5.10 1.28
C ARG A 65 -3.17 -6.06 1.10
N ALA A 66 -2.03 -5.56 0.62
CA ALA A 66 -0.83 -6.36 0.44
C ALA A 66 -0.30 -6.90 1.78
N ASN A 67 -0.37 -6.10 2.85
CA ASN A 67 0.00 -6.52 4.19
C ASN A 67 -0.89 -7.66 4.69
N TYR A 68 -2.20 -7.54 4.51
CA TYR A 68 -3.17 -8.57 4.90
C TYR A 68 -2.97 -9.88 4.12
N GLN A 69 -2.77 -9.80 2.80
CA GLN A 69 -2.46 -10.97 1.97
C GLN A 69 -1.17 -11.65 2.41
N ALA A 70 -0.09 -10.87 2.63
CA ALA A 70 1.17 -11.40 3.14
C ALA A 70 1.03 -12.01 4.54
N PHE A 71 0.17 -11.44 5.39
CA PHE A 71 -0.12 -11.97 6.73
C PHE A 71 -0.76 -13.35 6.69
N ILE A 72 -1.73 -13.55 5.78
CA ILE A 72 -2.36 -14.86 5.53
C ILE A 72 -1.30 -15.85 5.02
N TRP A 73 -0.53 -15.47 4.00
CA TRP A 73 0.44 -16.38 3.37
C TRP A 73 1.56 -16.81 4.32
N LYS A 74 2.00 -15.93 5.20
CA LYS A 74 2.98 -16.27 6.26
C LYS A 74 2.46 -17.32 7.25
N ARG A 75 1.14 -17.56 7.29
CA ARG A 75 0.46 -18.51 8.19
C ARG A 75 -0.17 -19.67 7.44
N ALA A 76 0.22 -19.91 6.19
CA ALA A 76 -0.34 -20.97 5.37
C ALA A 76 -0.18 -22.38 5.97
N LEU A 77 0.79 -22.57 6.88
CA LEU A 77 1.04 -23.85 7.57
C LEU A 77 0.32 -23.98 8.91
N GLU A 78 -0.31 -22.90 9.40
CA GLU A 78 -1.12 -22.96 10.62
C GLU A 78 -2.48 -23.56 10.27
N ALA A 79 -2.90 -24.61 11.00
CA ALA A 79 -4.17 -25.28 10.70
C ALA A 79 -5.40 -24.39 10.93
N LYS A 80 -5.32 -23.44 11.88
CA LYS A 80 -6.37 -22.49 12.23
C LYS A 80 -5.76 -21.13 12.63
N PRO A 81 -5.26 -20.35 11.66
CA PRO A 81 -4.66 -19.06 11.94
C PRO A 81 -5.73 -18.08 12.44
N LYS A 82 -5.38 -17.27 13.44
CA LYS A 82 -6.24 -16.16 13.89
C LYS A 82 -6.05 -14.97 12.97
N ILE A 83 -7.02 -14.76 12.08
CA ILE A 83 -7.02 -13.71 11.05
C ILE A 83 -8.28 -12.87 11.24
N ASP A 84 -8.13 -11.56 11.29
CA ASP A 84 -9.25 -10.64 11.41
C ASP A 84 -9.97 -10.53 10.05
N ASP A 85 -11.21 -10.07 10.07
CA ASP A 85 -11.96 -9.89 8.83
C ASP A 85 -11.30 -8.83 7.91
N PRO A 86 -11.53 -8.90 6.58
CA PRO A 86 -11.02 -7.93 5.62
C PRO A 86 -11.35 -6.43 5.88
N PRO A 87 -12.47 -6.04 6.52
CA PRO A 87 -12.77 -4.64 6.80
C PRO A 87 -11.68 -3.99 7.65
N GLY A 88 -11.25 -2.79 7.27
CA GLY A 88 -10.14 -2.09 7.96
C GLY A 88 -8.75 -2.42 7.39
N HIS A 89 -8.60 -3.56 6.71
CA HIS A 89 -7.38 -3.98 6.01
C HIS A 89 -7.32 -3.50 4.54
N GLY A 90 -8.01 -2.39 4.27
CA GLY A 90 -8.06 -1.75 2.96
C GLY A 90 -9.28 -2.13 2.12
N TRP A 91 -10.19 -2.94 2.67
CA TRP A 91 -11.54 -3.14 2.15
C TRP A 91 -12.57 -2.42 3.04
N LYS A 92 -13.69 -2.05 2.41
CA LYS A 92 -14.89 -1.57 3.11
C LYS A 92 -16.08 -2.44 2.71
N ILE A 93 -16.93 -2.78 3.67
CA ILE A 93 -18.21 -3.41 3.39
C ILE A 93 -19.16 -2.31 2.90
N THR A 94 -19.67 -2.46 1.67
CA THR A 94 -20.79 -1.63 1.18
C THR A 94 -21.91 -2.58 0.77
N GLY A 95 -22.93 -2.71 1.63
CA GLY A 95 -24.00 -3.69 1.44
C GLY A 95 -23.52 -5.13 1.66
N LYS A 96 -23.85 -6.06 0.74
CA LYS A 96 -23.42 -7.48 0.77
C LYS A 96 -22.15 -7.77 -0.06
N CYS A 97 -21.47 -6.75 -0.60
CA CYS A 97 -20.30 -6.92 -1.47
C CYS A 97 -19.04 -6.24 -0.90
N TRP A 98 -17.90 -6.89 -1.11
CA TRP A 98 -16.57 -6.37 -0.78
C TRP A 98 -16.15 -5.34 -1.83
N LYS A 99 -15.80 -4.11 -1.41
CA LYS A 99 -15.19 -3.08 -2.26
C LYS A 99 -13.83 -2.63 -1.72
#